data_AF-A0A8T1BCN0-F1
#
_entry.id   AF-A0A8T1BCN0-F1
#
_cell.length_a   1.000
_cell.length_b   1.000
_cell.length_c   1.000
_cell.angle_alpha   90.00
_cell.angle_beta   90.00
_cell.angle_gamma   90.00
#
_symmetry.space_group_name_H-M   'P 1'
#
loop_
_entity.id
_entity.type
_entity.pdbx_description
1 polymer ?
#
loop_
_entity_poly.entity_id
_entity_poly.type
_entity_poly.pdbx_seq_one_letter_code
_entity_poly.pdbx_strand_id
1 'polypeptide(L)'
;EAAGFECGAGRPLPRFQFVPGKKYLLRLINTSAMAAFKVSIDGHTFQVVASDADYLKPSSPVNSVTINVAQRYDILVQAKSSPSQTGLGSFWLRVHSPFGIPWTAREADQVPAGFNPDALAIIDYESGATADPTSSEWTTEVAIGEFDYNPAVPVVLPTTPDQRIIVEFTLGVLAPNPTAFLGYISLDGGDFSSLVIPDSPPLFTIAQGAKTEDLPTTANAIKLKHNDHVEVVVVNETPDQHPFHLHAHSPWIVGSGRTSRDNILAGNVTALRLNGPMQHDVFTVPECTTDADGACTDLGYVVFRLNADNPGVWLMHCHIDWHFVLGLAMLFVEAEDVLRDEGLGAFSNNMLLSVCNGNFTL
;
A
#
# COMPACT_ATOMS: atom_id res chain seq x y z
N GLU A 1 29.94 1.63 -8.41
CA GLU A 1 29.96 2.22 -7.06
C GLU A 1 28.93 3.35 -7.01
N ALA A 2 27.76 3.09 -6.44
CA ALA A 2 26.80 4.13 -6.09
C ALA A 2 26.85 4.29 -4.56
N ALA A 3 27.99 4.74 -4.04
CA ALA A 3 28.07 5.22 -2.67
C ALA A 3 27.47 6.63 -2.66
N GLY A 4 26.16 6.72 -2.49
CA GLY A 4 25.34 7.93 -2.59
C GLY A 4 25.51 8.91 -1.42
N PHE A 5 26.73 9.22 -1.01
CA PHE A 5 26.99 10.14 0.12
C PHE A 5 27.47 11.54 -0.30
N GLU A 6 27.91 11.73 -1.55
CA GLU A 6 28.35 13.04 -2.04
C GLU A 6 27.42 13.59 -3.13
N CYS A 7 26.72 14.68 -2.80
CA CYS A 7 26.01 15.52 -3.77
C CYS A 7 27.03 16.17 -4.72
N GLY A 8 27.16 15.62 -5.92
CA GLY A 8 28.01 16.17 -6.98
C GLY A 8 27.18 16.72 -8.13
N ALA A 9 27.59 17.87 -8.67
CA ALA A 9 27.02 18.38 -9.91
C ALA A 9 27.25 17.39 -11.08
N GLY A 10 26.30 17.31 -12.02
CA GLY A 10 26.48 16.54 -13.25
C GLY A 10 26.35 15.02 -13.12
N ARG A 11 25.69 14.51 -12.07
CA ARG A 11 25.26 13.11 -12.07
C ARG A 11 24.25 12.90 -13.20
N PRO A 12 24.45 11.95 -14.13
CA PRO A 12 23.56 11.76 -15.26
C PRO A 12 22.20 11.27 -14.78
N LEU A 13 21.13 11.82 -15.34
CA LEU A 13 19.77 11.31 -15.11
C LEU A 13 19.59 9.93 -15.76
N PRO A 14 18.73 9.06 -15.20
CA PRO A 14 18.37 7.81 -15.85
C PRO A 14 17.81 8.07 -17.27
N ARG A 15 18.29 7.30 -18.26
CA ARG A 15 17.86 7.38 -19.66
C ARG A 15 17.29 6.03 -20.11
N PHE A 16 16.09 6.04 -20.69
CA PHE A 16 15.43 4.88 -21.28
C PHE A 16 15.31 5.07 -22.79
N GLN A 17 15.82 4.11 -23.56
CA GLN A 17 15.84 4.19 -25.02
C GLN A 17 14.58 3.57 -25.62
N PHE A 18 13.77 4.40 -26.29
CA PHE A 18 12.55 4.01 -26.98
C PHE A 18 12.77 3.94 -28.49
N VAL A 19 12.39 2.80 -29.07
CA VAL A 19 12.38 2.62 -30.52
C VAL A 19 11.01 3.07 -31.03
N PRO A 20 10.95 3.97 -32.03
CA PRO A 20 9.70 4.44 -32.59
C PRO A 20 8.72 3.31 -32.95
N GLY A 21 7.45 3.50 -32.62
CA GLY A 21 6.37 2.55 -32.90
C GLY A 21 6.34 1.27 -32.05
N LYS A 22 7.35 1.01 -31.21
CA LYS A 22 7.31 -0.13 -30.27
C LYS A 22 6.42 0.14 -29.06
N LYS A 23 5.97 -0.92 -28.41
CA LYS A 23 5.30 -0.86 -27.11
C LYS A 23 6.27 -1.30 -26.03
N TYR A 24 6.28 -0.56 -24.92
CA TYR A 24 7.12 -0.81 -23.76
C TYR A 24 6.25 -1.07 -22.54
N LEU A 25 6.57 -2.16 -21.84
CA LEU A 25 6.03 -2.43 -20.51
C LEU A 25 7.01 -1.87 -19.48
N LEU A 26 6.60 -0.84 -18.74
CA LEU A 26 7.36 -0.32 -17.61
C LEU A 26 6.72 -0.82 -16.32
N ARG A 27 7.55 -1.33 -15.42
CA ARG A 27 7.16 -1.83 -14.10
C ARG A 27 7.53 -0.78 -13.08
N LEU A 28 6.55 0.00 -12.65
CA LEU A 28 6.72 1.04 -11.64
C LEU A 28 6.66 0.38 -10.26
N ILE A 29 7.61 0.72 -9.38
CA ILE A 29 7.69 0.20 -8.02
C ILE A 29 8.04 1.38 -7.11
N ASN A 30 7.19 1.66 -6.13
CA ASN A 30 7.50 2.67 -5.12
C ASN A 30 8.18 2.01 -3.91
N THR A 31 9.50 2.10 -3.85
CA THR A 31 10.30 1.59 -2.73
C THR A 31 10.69 2.68 -1.74
N SER A 32 9.91 3.77 -1.65
CA SER A 32 10.19 4.84 -0.69
C SER A 32 9.84 4.41 0.74
N ALA A 33 10.24 5.21 1.73
CA ALA A 33 9.86 5.01 3.12
C ALA A 33 8.54 5.72 3.50
N MET A 34 8.02 6.61 2.63
CA MET A 34 6.81 7.42 2.90
C MET A 34 6.16 7.98 1.65
N ALA A 35 6.97 8.54 0.74
CA ALA A 35 6.45 9.36 -0.32
C ALA A 35 5.56 8.55 -1.26
N ALA A 36 4.32 9.01 -1.46
CA ALA A 36 3.57 8.69 -2.65
C ALA A 36 4.22 9.38 -3.85
N PHE A 37 4.05 8.83 -5.05
CA PHE A 37 4.53 9.47 -6.26
C PHE A 37 3.45 9.53 -7.32
N LYS A 38 3.40 10.65 -8.03
CA LYS A 38 2.68 10.80 -9.29
C LYS A 38 3.67 10.63 -10.44
N VAL A 39 3.42 9.66 -11.31
CA VAL A 39 4.30 9.34 -12.44
C VAL A 39 3.63 9.73 -13.75
N SER A 40 4.35 10.49 -14.59
CA SER A 40 3.89 10.86 -15.93
C SER A 40 5.05 10.86 -16.93
N ILE A 41 4.72 10.83 -18.23
CA ILE A 41 5.69 10.94 -19.32
C ILE A 41 5.20 12.02 -20.27
N ASP A 42 6.03 13.04 -20.48
CA ASP A 42 5.69 14.18 -21.32
C ASP A 42 5.31 13.72 -22.73
N GLY A 43 4.14 14.18 -23.19
CA GLY A 43 3.63 13.88 -24.52
C GLY A 43 3.33 12.40 -24.79
N HIS A 44 3.29 11.54 -23.77
CA HIS A 44 2.89 10.14 -23.88
C HIS A 44 1.71 9.85 -22.95
N THR A 45 0.79 9.02 -23.44
CA THR A 45 -0.19 8.34 -22.60
C THR A 45 0.18 6.87 -22.49
N PHE A 46 -0.38 6.21 -21.48
CA PHE A 46 -0.16 4.79 -21.22
C PHE A 46 -1.44 4.12 -20.74
N GLN A 47 -1.47 2.79 -20.85
CA GLN A 47 -2.54 1.97 -20.28
C GLN A 47 -1.97 1.21 -19.08
N VAL A 48 -2.68 1.20 -17.96
CA VAL A 48 -2.34 0.36 -16.81
C VAL A 48 -2.82 -1.06 -17.11
N VAL A 49 -1.96 -2.05 -16.90
CA VAL A 49 -2.21 -3.46 -17.23
C VAL A 49 -1.97 -4.43 -16.08
N ALA A 50 -1.37 -3.98 -14.98
CA ALA A 50 -1.34 -4.69 -13.72
C ALA A 50 -1.25 -3.71 -12.55
N SER A 51 -1.78 -4.09 -11.39
CA SER A 51 -1.67 -3.39 -10.13
C SER A 51 -1.35 -4.40 -9.04
N ASP A 52 -0.20 -4.24 -8.37
CA ASP A 52 0.35 -5.19 -7.40
C ASP A 52 0.32 -6.65 -7.88
N ALA A 53 -0.62 -7.44 -7.37
CA ALA A 53 -0.80 -8.85 -7.64
C ALA A 53 -1.85 -9.15 -8.72
N ASP A 54 -2.60 -8.15 -9.18
CA ASP A 54 -3.70 -8.33 -10.12
C ASP A 54 -3.32 -7.93 -11.55
N TYR A 55 -3.54 -8.85 -12.49
CA TYR A 55 -3.47 -8.53 -13.91
C TYR A 55 -4.78 -7.86 -14.33
N LEU A 56 -4.68 -6.73 -15.00
CA LEU A 56 -5.83 -5.90 -15.36
C LEU A 56 -6.15 -6.00 -16.85
N LYS A 57 -7.41 -5.76 -17.20
CA LYS A 57 -7.75 -5.36 -18.56
C LYS A 57 -7.06 -4.02 -18.83
N PRO A 58 -6.39 -3.84 -20.00
CA PRO A 58 -5.76 -2.57 -20.32
C PRO A 58 -6.72 -1.40 -20.12
N SER A 59 -6.34 -0.46 -19.27
CA SER A 59 -7.16 0.70 -18.95
C SER A 59 -7.42 1.58 -20.19
N SER A 60 -8.34 2.54 -20.08
CA SER A 60 -8.31 3.68 -21.01
C SER A 60 -6.95 4.38 -20.92
N PRO A 61 -6.44 4.98 -22.01
CA PRO A 61 -5.19 5.73 -21.96
C PRO A 61 -5.26 6.86 -20.92
N VAL A 62 -4.31 6.84 -20.00
CA VAL A 62 -4.09 7.85 -18.95
C VAL A 62 -2.74 8.52 -19.18
N ASN A 63 -2.51 9.68 -18.56
CA ASN A 63 -1.22 10.37 -18.60
C ASN A 63 -0.54 10.46 -17.23
N SER A 64 -1.20 9.97 -16.18
CA SER A 64 -0.77 10.02 -14.80
C SER A 64 -1.21 8.74 -14.08
N VAL A 65 -0.35 8.26 -13.18
CA VAL A 65 -0.70 7.25 -12.18
C VAL A 65 -0.07 7.66 -10.85
N THR A 66 -0.87 7.61 -9.79
CA THR A 66 -0.39 7.77 -8.42
C THR A 66 -0.03 6.39 -7.86
N ILE A 67 1.16 6.27 -7.28
CA ILE A 67 1.69 5.04 -6.71
C ILE A 67 2.11 5.31 -5.27
N ASN A 68 1.39 4.71 -4.33
CA ASN A 68 1.69 4.81 -2.90
C ASN A 68 2.87 3.91 -2.52
N VAL A 69 3.39 4.07 -1.30
CA VAL A 69 4.53 3.28 -0.81
C VAL A 69 4.25 1.79 -0.97
N ALA A 70 5.23 1.02 -1.45
CA ALA A 70 5.18 -0.41 -1.72
C ALA A 70 4.22 -0.88 -2.81
N GLN A 71 3.42 0.02 -3.42
CA GLN A 71 2.62 -0.33 -4.60
C GLN A 71 3.48 -0.52 -5.86
N ARG A 72 2.92 -1.27 -6.80
CA ARG A 72 3.46 -1.54 -8.13
C ARG A 72 2.39 -1.38 -9.19
N TYR A 73 2.76 -0.76 -10.30
CA TYR A 73 1.92 -0.67 -11.49
C TYR A 73 2.71 -1.06 -12.73
N ASP A 74 2.14 -1.94 -13.54
CA ASP A 74 2.64 -2.19 -14.89
C ASP A 74 1.92 -1.26 -15.87
N ILE A 75 2.67 -0.40 -16.56
CA ILE A 75 2.14 0.51 -17.58
C ILE A 75 2.65 0.14 -18.98
N LEU A 76 1.75 0.14 -19.95
CA LEU A 76 2.04 -0.07 -21.35
C LEU A 76 2.11 1.27 -22.07
N VAL A 77 3.32 1.70 -22.41
CA VAL A 77 3.56 2.94 -23.16
C VAL A 77 3.74 2.61 -24.65
N GLN A 78 2.91 3.23 -25.49
CA GLN A 78 3.12 3.18 -26.93
C GLN A 78 4.12 4.26 -27.33
N ALA A 79 5.29 3.85 -27.82
CA ALA A 79 6.27 4.77 -28.36
C ALA A 79 5.71 5.47 -29.60
N LYS A 80 5.97 6.78 -29.72
CA LYS A 80 5.54 7.61 -30.85
C LYS A 80 6.07 7.01 -32.16
N SER A 81 5.28 7.18 -33.21
CA SER A 81 5.72 6.85 -34.57
C SER A 81 6.65 7.95 -35.07
N SER A 82 7.76 7.60 -35.72
CA SER A 82 8.71 8.59 -36.26
C SER A 82 8.06 9.32 -37.44
N PRO A 83 7.89 10.65 -37.41
CA PRO A 83 7.68 11.40 -38.63
C PRO A 83 8.98 11.33 -39.44
N SER A 84 8.89 11.06 -40.73
CA SER A 84 10.02 10.76 -41.63
C SER A 84 11.05 11.89 -41.82
N GLN A 85 10.98 13.02 -41.10
CA GLN A 85 11.81 14.21 -41.38
C GLN A 85 12.34 15.01 -40.17
N THR A 86 11.85 14.77 -38.95
CA THR A 86 12.40 15.39 -37.73
C THR A 86 12.48 14.31 -36.66
N GLY A 87 13.67 14.11 -36.09
CA GLY A 87 13.86 13.19 -34.97
C GLY A 87 12.85 13.49 -33.86
N LEU A 88 12.35 12.44 -33.19
CA LEU A 88 11.36 12.59 -32.12
C LEU A 88 11.93 13.29 -30.87
N GLY A 89 13.26 13.38 -30.76
CA GLY A 89 13.94 13.94 -29.61
C GLY A 89 13.74 13.12 -28.34
N SER A 90 13.86 13.78 -27.20
CA SER A 90 13.71 13.20 -25.88
C SER A 90 12.57 13.86 -25.10
N PHE A 91 12.03 13.13 -24.13
CA PHE A 91 10.89 13.52 -23.30
C PHE A 91 11.20 13.28 -21.83
N TRP A 92 10.70 14.14 -20.94
CA TRP A 92 10.78 13.91 -19.51
C TRP A 92 9.84 12.80 -19.07
N LEU A 93 10.35 11.86 -18.28
CA LEU A 93 9.57 11.05 -17.34
C LEU A 93 9.65 11.77 -16.00
N ARG A 94 8.49 12.16 -15.49
CA ARG A 94 8.36 12.96 -14.26
C ARG A 94 7.84 12.08 -13.13
N VAL A 95 8.46 12.22 -11.97
CA VAL A 95 8.02 11.63 -10.71
C VAL A 95 7.90 12.77 -9.73
N HIS A 96 6.66 13.08 -9.33
CA HIS A 96 6.36 14.16 -8.39
C HIS A 96 5.86 13.55 -7.08
N SER A 97 6.49 13.90 -5.96
CA SER A 97 5.99 13.58 -4.62
C SER A 97 5.02 14.67 -4.18
N PRO A 98 3.70 14.40 -4.10
CA PRO A 98 2.79 15.34 -3.47
C PRO A 98 3.13 15.49 -1.98
N PHE A 99 2.80 16.65 -1.42
CA PHE A 99 3.02 17.03 -0.02
C PHE A 99 1.83 17.88 0.46
N GLY A 100 1.76 18.13 1.76
CA GLY A 100 0.56 18.64 2.44
C GLY A 100 -0.52 17.57 2.59
N ILE A 101 -1.58 17.90 3.33
CA ILE A 101 -2.73 17.00 3.53
C ILE A 101 -3.38 16.68 2.17
N PRO A 102 -3.67 15.41 1.83
CA PRO A 102 -3.62 14.22 2.70
C PRO A 102 -2.33 13.39 2.64
N TRP A 103 -1.27 13.84 1.96
CA TRP A 103 -0.07 13.04 1.69
C TRP A 103 0.96 13.08 2.81
N THR A 104 1.16 14.25 3.38
CA THR A 104 2.08 14.48 4.49
C THR A 104 1.55 15.58 5.38
N ALA A 105 1.67 15.44 6.70
CA ALA A 105 1.31 16.47 7.66
C ALA A 105 2.07 17.82 7.53
N ARG A 106 3.10 17.91 6.66
CA ARG A 106 3.85 19.15 6.41
C ARG A 106 3.43 19.79 5.10
N GLU A 107 3.16 21.08 5.18
CA GLU A 107 2.86 21.93 4.03
C GLU A 107 4.13 22.38 3.28
N ALA A 108 3.94 22.98 2.11
CA ALA A 108 5.00 23.41 1.20
C ALA A 108 6.05 24.34 1.85
N ASP A 109 5.64 25.18 2.79
CA ASP A 109 6.50 26.13 3.51
C ASP A 109 7.21 25.51 4.72
N GLN A 110 6.92 24.25 5.04
CA GLN A 110 7.45 23.51 6.20
C GLN A 110 8.45 22.41 5.82
N VAL A 111 8.73 22.23 4.53
CA VAL A 111 9.72 21.25 4.05
C VAL A 111 11.15 21.78 4.24
N PRO A 112 12.12 20.95 4.64
CA PRO A 112 13.51 21.38 4.87
C PRO A 112 14.18 21.94 3.62
N ALA A 113 15.15 22.84 3.82
CA ALA A 113 16.01 23.31 2.74
C ALA A 113 16.71 22.13 2.04
N GLY A 114 16.65 22.10 0.71
CA GLY A 114 17.20 21.00 -0.11
C GLY A 114 16.22 19.86 -0.40
N PHE A 115 15.00 19.90 0.14
CA PHE A 115 13.93 19.02 -0.31
C PHE A 115 13.58 19.32 -1.77
N ASN A 116 13.53 18.27 -2.59
CA ASN A 116 13.10 18.34 -3.98
C ASN A 116 11.98 17.30 -4.19
N PRO A 117 10.72 17.74 -4.40
CA PRO A 117 9.60 16.82 -4.64
C PRO A 117 9.65 16.21 -6.05
N ASP A 118 10.47 16.76 -6.95
CA ASP A 118 10.51 16.38 -8.35
C ASP A 118 11.76 15.57 -8.69
N ALA A 119 11.54 14.38 -9.23
CA ALA A 119 12.57 13.58 -9.87
C ALA A 119 12.28 13.44 -11.37
N LEU A 120 13.34 13.50 -12.18
CA LEU A 120 13.28 13.41 -13.62
C LEU A 120 14.10 12.23 -14.13
N ALA A 121 13.55 11.54 -15.13
CA ALA A 121 14.27 10.65 -16.01
C ALA A 121 13.97 11.02 -17.46
N ILE A 122 14.70 10.44 -18.40
CA ILE A 122 14.63 10.80 -19.82
C ILE A 122 14.18 9.59 -20.63
N ILE A 123 13.11 9.75 -21.41
CA ILE A 123 12.75 8.85 -22.50
C ILE A 123 13.38 9.39 -23.77
N ASP A 124 14.26 8.62 -24.38
CA ASP A 124 15.07 9.05 -25.51
C ASP A 124 14.77 8.20 -26.74
N TYR A 125 14.48 8.84 -27.87
CA TYR A 125 14.26 8.15 -29.14
C TYR A 125 15.52 8.08 -30.00
N GLU A 126 16.60 8.77 -29.60
CA GLU A 126 17.85 8.86 -30.34
C GLU A 126 18.99 8.22 -29.56
N SER A 127 19.70 7.28 -30.21
CA SER A 127 20.84 6.62 -29.61
C SER A 127 22.00 7.62 -29.43
N GLY A 128 22.46 7.81 -28.20
CA GLY A 128 23.64 8.62 -27.89
C GLY A 128 23.37 10.12 -27.74
N ALA A 129 22.10 10.55 -27.66
CA ALA A 129 21.81 11.93 -27.29
C ALA A 129 22.26 12.21 -25.85
N THR A 130 22.81 13.41 -25.63
CA THR A 130 23.30 13.88 -24.32
C THR A 130 22.58 15.12 -23.82
N ALA A 131 21.79 15.77 -24.68
CA ALA A 131 20.98 16.91 -24.29
C ALA A 131 19.81 16.48 -23.41
N ASP A 132 19.37 17.38 -22.55
CA ASP A 132 18.17 17.22 -21.75
C ASP A 132 16.91 17.53 -22.60
N PRO A 133 15.78 16.84 -22.36
CA PRO A 133 14.51 17.14 -23.02
C PRO A 133 14.06 18.59 -22.83
N THR A 134 13.45 19.15 -23.87
CA THR A 134 12.73 20.44 -23.82
C THR A 134 11.22 20.25 -23.81
N SER A 135 10.74 19.06 -23.46
CA SER A 135 9.31 18.74 -23.41
C SER A 135 8.63 19.42 -22.22
N SER A 136 7.33 19.65 -22.37
CA SER A 136 6.49 20.25 -21.32
C SER A 136 5.62 19.22 -20.64
N GLU A 137 5.38 19.45 -19.35
CA GLU A 137 4.43 18.68 -18.55
C GLU A 137 3.00 18.76 -19.11
N TRP A 138 2.20 17.74 -18.81
CA TRP A 138 0.76 17.74 -19.06
C TRP A 138 0.04 18.81 -18.23
N THR A 139 -0.73 19.67 -18.89
CA THR A 139 -1.55 20.70 -18.21
C THR A 139 -2.85 20.16 -17.60
N THR A 140 -3.29 18.98 -18.04
CA THR A 140 -4.52 18.34 -17.59
C THR A 140 -4.23 16.91 -17.24
N GLU A 141 -4.53 16.54 -16.01
CA GLU A 141 -4.37 15.19 -15.52
C GLU A 141 -5.54 14.31 -15.97
N VAL A 142 -5.20 13.12 -16.47
CA VAL A 142 -6.11 12.03 -16.78
C VAL A 142 -5.56 10.80 -16.09
N ALA A 143 -6.23 10.39 -15.01
CA ALA A 143 -5.88 9.24 -14.18
C ALA A 143 -7.15 8.41 -13.90
N ILE A 144 -6.95 7.21 -13.35
CA ILE A 144 -8.02 6.32 -12.88
C ILE A 144 -7.79 6.12 -11.37
N GLY A 145 -8.88 6.09 -10.59
CA GLY A 145 -8.81 5.84 -9.16
C GLY A 145 -8.24 4.46 -8.87
N GLU A 146 -7.52 4.33 -7.75
CA GLU A 146 -6.82 3.10 -7.35
C GLU A 146 -7.69 1.85 -7.47
N PHE A 147 -8.96 1.92 -7.06
CA PHE A 147 -9.88 0.79 -7.02
C PHE A 147 -10.83 0.69 -8.24
N ASP A 148 -10.66 1.57 -9.24
CA ASP A 148 -11.56 1.67 -10.39
C ASP A 148 -11.10 0.84 -11.60
N TYR A 149 -9.95 0.16 -11.50
CA TYR A 149 -9.47 -0.74 -12.54
C TYR A 149 -10.34 -2.00 -12.67
N ASN A 150 -10.20 -2.68 -13.81
CA ASN A 150 -10.95 -3.90 -14.13
C ASN A 150 -10.01 -5.08 -14.21
N PRO A 151 -10.18 -6.12 -13.37
CA PRO A 151 -9.37 -7.33 -13.44
C PRO A 151 -9.47 -8.01 -14.80
N ALA A 152 -8.38 -8.61 -15.25
CA ALA A 152 -8.33 -9.43 -16.45
C ALA A 152 -9.23 -10.67 -16.31
N VAL A 153 -9.24 -11.26 -15.11
CA VAL A 153 -10.07 -12.40 -14.72
C VAL A 153 -10.96 -12.00 -13.54
N PRO A 154 -12.15 -11.44 -13.80
CA PRO A 154 -13.04 -11.02 -12.72
C PRO A 154 -13.62 -12.21 -11.97
N VAL A 155 -13.72 -12.08 -10.64
CA VAL A 155 -14.41 -13.04 -9.76
C VAL A 155 -15.70 -12.43 -9.22
N VAL A 156 -16.64 -13.28 -8.82
CA VAL A 156 -17.85 -12.84 -8.09
C VAL A 156 -17.70 -13.33 -6.66
N LEU A 157 -17.69 -12.38 -5.72
CA LEU A 157 -17.61 -12.69 -4.30
C LEU A 157 -18.99 -12.99 -3.72
N PRO A 158 -19.07 -13.80 -2.65
CA PRO A 158 -20.30 -14.00 -1.87
C PRO A 158 -20.94 -12.67 -1.47
N THR A 159 -22.26 -12.59 -1.31
CA THR A 159 -22.89 -11.35 -0.82
C THR A 159 -22.62 -11.10 0.66
N THR A 160 -22.58 -12.18 1.43
CA THR A 160 -22.44 -12.17 2.88
C THR A 160 -21.10 -12.82 3.25
N PRO A 161 -20.26 -12.14 4.06
CA PRO A 161 -19.06 -12.75 4.61
C PRO A 161 -19.40 -13.67 5.78
N ASP A 162 -18.54 -14.67 6.04
CA ASP A 162 -18.66 -15.55 7.20
C ASP A 162 -18.23 -14.84 8.49
N GLN A 163 -17.25 -13.94 8.36
CA GLN A 163 -16.72 -13.10 9.44
C GLN A 163 -16.59 -11.65 8.95
N ARG A 164 -17.02 -10.70 9.79
CA ARG A 164 -16.81 -9.26 9.54
C ARG A 164 -16.00 -8.68 10.70
N ILE A 165 -14.95 -7.95 10.36
CA ILE A 165 -14.01 -7.32 11.31
C ILE A 165 -13.97 -5.82 11.02
N ILE A 166 -13.93 -5.01 12.07
CA ILE A 166 -13.66 -3.57 11.97
C ILE A 166 -12.30 -3.29 12.62
N VAL A 167 -11.42 -2.65 11.86
CA VAL A 167 -10.08 -2.23 12.28
C VAL A 167 -10.04 -0.72 12.22
N GLU A 168 -10.13 -0.06 13.37
CA GLU A 168 -9.95 1.39 13.47
C GLU A 168 -8.49 1.71 13.78
N PHE A 169 -7.95 2.77 13.18
CA PHE A 169 -6.59 3.19 13.46
C PHE A 169 -6.46 4.70 13.58
N THR A 170 -5.48 5.11 14.39
CA THR A 170 -5.14 6.51 14.59
C THR A 170 -3.66 6.68 14.92
N LEU A 171 -3.14 7.89 14.78
CA LEU A 171 -1.84 8.28 15.31
C LEU A 171 -2.01 9.44 16.29
N GLY A 172 -1.43 9.32 17.48
CA GLY A 172 -1.66 10.31 18.51
C GLY A 172 -0.96 10.02 19.83
N VAL A 173 -1.22 10.87 20.81
CA VAL A 173 -0.88 10.62 22.22
C VAL A 173 -2.16 10.19 22.92
N LEU A 174 -2.28 8.90 23.22
CA LEU A 174 -3.47 8.33 23.87
C LEU A 174 -3.18 7.94 25.32
N ALA A 175 -4.24 7.74 26.11
CA ALA A 175 -4.16 7.40 27.53
C ALA A 175 -3.23 6.20 27.88
N PRO A 176 -3.13 5.13 27.05
CA PRO A 176 -2.19 4.03 27.32
C PRO A 176 -0.72 4.45 27.28
N ASN A 177 -0.35 5.47 26.47
CA ASN A 177 1.01 6.00 26.38
C ASN A 177 0.99 7.54 26.39
N PRO A 178 0.73 8.17 27.55
CA PRO A 178 0.43 9.60 27.64
C PRO A 178 1.63 10.52 27.35
N THR A 179 2.82 9.95 27.13
CA THR A 179 4.07 10.67 26.85
C THR A 179 4.64 10.38 25.47
N ALA A 180 3.98 9.54 24.67
CA ALA A 180 4.50 9.10 23.37
C ALA A 180 3.45 9.23 22.27
N PHE A 181 3.84 9.84 21.17
CA PHE A 181 3.06 9.80 19.92
C PHE A 181 3.31 8.45 19.26
N LEU A 182 2.27 7.66 19.08
CA LEU A 182 2.33 6.30 18.54
C LEU A 182 1.20 6.06 17.53
N GLY A 183 1.32 4.99 16.74
CA GLY A 183 0.24 4.42 15.97
C GLY A 183 -0.55 3.43 16.81
N TYR A 184 -1.88 3.46 16.69
CA TYR A 184 -2.78 2.60 17.45
C TYR A 184 -3.78 1.90 16.53
N ILE A 185 -4.13 0.68 16.90
CA ILE A 185 -5.19 -0.11 16.30
C ILE A 185 -6.24 -0.39 17.38
N SER A 186 -7.51 -0.32 17.00
CA SER A 186 -8.65 -0.88 17.73
C SER A 186 -9.32 -1.94 16.86
N LEU A 187 -9.72 -3.04 17.49
CA LEU A 187 -10.37 -4.17 16.85
C LEU A 187 -11.80 -4.28 17.38
N ASP A 188 -12.78 -4.28 16.47
CA ASP A 188 -14.21 -4.44 16.75
C ASP A 188 -14.75 -3.52 17.87
N GLY A 189 -14.26 -2.26 17.90
CA GLY A 189 -14.66 -1.25 18.88
C GLY A 189 -14.04 -1.43 20.27
N GLY A 190 -13.00 -2.27 20.38
CA GLY A 190 -12.20 -2.41 21.59
C GLY A 190 -11.31 -1.19 21.90
N ASP A 191 -10.53 -1.29 22.97
CA ASP A 191 -9.59 -0.24 23.34
C ASP A 191 -8.43 -0.13 22.32
N PHE A 192 -7.97 1.09 22.08
CA PHE A 192 -6.80 1.34 21.25
C PHE A 192 -5.51 0.80 21.89
N SER A 193 -4.73 0.09 21.08
CA SER A 193 -3.45 -0.49 21.47
C SER A 193 -2.39 -0.28 20.37
N SER A 194 -1.17 0.01 20.78
CA SER A 194 -0.03 0.19 19.86
C SER A 194 0.78 -1.11 19.79
N LEU A 195 1.21 -1.51 18.58
CA LEU A 195 1.93 -2.77 18.41
C LEU A 195 3.23 -2.75 19.22
N VAL A 196 3.38 -3.72 20.10
CA VAL A 196 4.65 -4.11 20.71
C VAL A 196 4.96 -5.51 20.22
N ILE A 197 6.06 -5.66 19.49
CA ILE A 197 6.52 -6.95 18.98
C ILE A 197 6.71 -7.90 20.17
N PRO A 198 6.00 -9.03 20.24
CA PRO A 198 6.14 -9.97 21.35
C PRO A 198 7.56 -10.57 21.39
N ASP A 199 8.08 -10.82 22.60
CA ASP A 199 9.42 -11.39 22.81
C ASP A 199 9.59 -12.77 22.14
N SER A 200 8.50 -13.52 22.02
CA SER A 200 8.46 -14.80 21.29
C SER A 200 7.64 -14.64 20.00
N PRO A 201 8.11 -15.16 18.85
CA PRO A 201 7.39 -15.07 17.60
C PRO A 201 5.97 -15.64 17.74
N PRO A 202 4.90 -14.85 17.46
CA PRO A 202 3.53 -15.31 17.62
C PRO A 202 3.22 -16.61 16.88
N LEU A 203 3.80 -16.81 15.70
CA LEU A 203 3.66 -18.06 14.94
C LEU A 203 4.06 -19.30 15.76
N PHE A 204 5.19 -19.24 16.47
CA PHE A 204 5.66 -20.35 17.30
C PHE A 204 4.85 -20.49 18.58
N THR A 205 4.48 -19.37 19.21
CA THR A 205 3.61 -19.35 20.39
C THR A 205 2.29 -20.07 20.10
N ILE A 206 1.66 -19.77 18.95
CA ILE A 206 0.42 -20.42 18.50
C ILE A 206 0.66 -21.89 18.15
N ALA A 207 1.69 -22.20 17.35
CA ALA A 207 2.02 -23.58 16.98
C ALA A 207 2.32 -24.49 18.20
N GLN A 208 2.81 -23.92 19.31
CA GLN A 208 3.04 -24.64 20.57
C GLN A 208 1.78 -24.87 21.42
N GLY A 209 0.61 -24.43 20.94
CA GLY A 209 -0.68 -24.73 21.57
C GLY A 209 -1.40 -23.52 22.17
N ALA A 210 -0.78 -22.34 22.20
CA ALA A 210 -1.46 -21.11 22.62
C ALA A 210 -2.53 -20.73 21.59
N LYS A 211 -3.50 -19.94 22.03
CA LYS A 211 -4.52 -19.36 21.17
C LYS A 211 -4.27 -17.89 20.92
N THR A 212 -4.98 -17.33 19.95
CA THR A 212 -4.91 -15.90 19.61
C THR A 212 -5.20 -15.02 20.83
N GLU A 213 -6.18 -15.39 21.66
CA GLU A 213 -6.50 -14.66 22.90
C GLU A 213 -5.43 -14.72 23.99
N ASP A 214 -4.48 -15.65 23.90
CA ASP A 214 -3.37 -15.78 24.86
C ASP A 214 -2.19 -14.84 24.51
N LEU A 215 -2.20 -14.24 23.31
CA LEU A 215 -1.20 -13.24 22.92
C LEU A 215 -1.41 -11.93 23.70
N PRO A 216 -0.34 -11.16 23.97
CA PRO A 216 -0.48 -9.85 24.58
C PRO A 216 -1.45 -8.96 23.77
N THR A 217 -2.28 -8.15 24.44
CA THR A 217 -3.16 -7.18 23.74
C THR A 217 -2.38 -6.26 22.82
N THR A 218 -1.14 -5.91 23.18
CA THR A 218 -0.21 -5.13 22.37
C THR A 218 0.26 -5.83 21.10
N ALA A 219 -0.05 -7.11 20.88
CA ALA A 219 0.18 -7.80 19.61
C ALA A 219 -0.88 -7.42 18.55
N ASN A 220 -1.97 -6.76 18.96
CA ASN A 220 -3.09 -6.39 18.11
C ASN A 220 -3.55 -7.58 17.24
N ALA A 221 -3.72 -8.75 17.86
CA ALA A 221 -3.98 -9.99 17.14
C ALA A 221 -5.49 -10.27 17.01
N ILE A 222 -5.93 -10.68 15.82
CA ILE A 222 -7.29 -11.16 15.58
C ILE A 222 -7.28 -12.51 14.86
N LYS A 223 -8.21 -13.38 15.26
CA LYS A 223 -8.34 -14.72 14.71
C LYS A 223 -9.15 -14.72 13.43
N LEU A 224 -8.63 -15.41 12.40
CA LEU A 224 -9.38 -15.81 11.21
C LEU A 224 -9.56 -17.34 11.24
N LYS A 225 -10.80 -17.82 11.10
CA LYS A 225 -11.03 -19.27 11.02
C LYS A 225 -10.67 -19.79 9.64
N HIS A 226 -10.15 -21.01 9.60
CA HIS A 226 -9.73 -21.65 8.37
C HIS A 226 -10.88 -21.74 7.35
N ASN A 227 -10.64 -21.22 6.15
CA ASN A 227 -11.55 -21.14 5.00
C ASN A 227 -12.77 -20.23 5.15
N ASP A 228 -12.86 -19.39 6.19
CA ASP A 228 -13.90 -18.35 6.25
C ASP A 228 -13.66 -17.30 5.14
N HIS A 229 -14.74 -16.82 4.53
CA HIS A 229 -14.71 -15.61 3.70
C HIS A 229 -14.84 -14.39 4.60
N VAL A 230 -13.74 -13.67 4.78
CA VAL A 230 -13.62 -12.58 5.75
C VAL A 230 -13.80 -11.23 5.06
N GLU A 231 -14.62 -10.36 5.64
CA GLU A 231 -14.70 -8.95 5.30
C GLU A 231 -14.04 -8.12 6.40
N VAL A 232 -13.13 -7.23 6.02
CA VAL A 232 -12.46 -6.31 6.95
C VAL A 232 -12.73 -4.89 6.51
N VAL A 233 -13.16 -4.06 7.46
CA VAL A 233 -13.30 -2.62 7.27
C VAL A 233 -12.17 -1.93 8.00
N VAL A 234 -11.21 -1.38 7.26
CA VAL A 234 -10.10 -0.59 7.80
C VAL A 234 -10.49 0.87 7.80
N VAL A 235 -10.43 1.51 8.96
CA VAL A 235 -10.98 2.84 9.21
C VAL A 235 -9.87 3.77 9.69
N ASN A 236 -9.74 4.91 9.01
CA ASN A 236 -8.76 5.93 9.27
C ASN A 236 -9.38 7.11 10.02
N GLU A 237 -8.88 7.39 11.23
CA GLU A 237 -9.28 8.55 12.04
C GLU A 237 -8.39 9.78 11.87
N THR A 238 -7.52 9.77 10.86
CA THR A 238 -6.52 10.83 10.65
C THR A 238 -6.76 11.60 9.36
N PRO A 239 -6.28 12.86 9.27
CA PRO A 239 -6.39 13.68 8.07
C PRO A 239 -5.39 13.28 6.97
N ASP A 240 -4.47 12.35 7.24
CA ASP A 240 -3.54 11.82 6.25
C ASP A 240 -4.07 10.49 5.68
N GLN A 241 -3.73 10.19 4.42
CA GLN A 241 -3.95 8.86 3.82
C GLN A 241 -2.87 7.88 4.27
N HIS A 242 -3.20 6.58 4.33
CA HIS A 242 -2.25 5.55 4.75
C HIS A 242 -2.27 4.34 3.81
N PRO A 243 -1.14 3.98 3.18
CA PRO A 243 -1.04 2.73 2.44
C PRO A 243 -0.85 1.57 3.43
N PHE A 244 -1.82 0.67 3.51
CA PHE A 244 -1.72 -0.54 4.31
C PHE A 244 -1.28 -1.72 3.45
N HIS A 245 -0.32 -2.48 3.94
CA HIS A 245 0.13 -3.74 3.36
C HIS A 245 -0.36 -4.92 4.18
N LEU A 246 -0.91 -5.93 3.51
CA LEU A 246 -1.25 -7.21 4.11
C LEU A 246 -0.29 -8.30 3.61
N HIS A 247 0.35 -8.99 4.55
CA HIS A 247 1.24 -10.10 4.24
C HIS A 247 0.45 -11.32 3.77
N ALA A 248 1.08 -12.11 2.89
CA ALA A 248 0.62 -13.41 2.39
C ALA A 248 -0.69 -13.45 1.60
N HIS A 249 -1.46 -12.36 1.58
CA HIS A 249 -2.73 -12.24 0.87
C HIS A 249 -2.73 -11.04 -0.08
N SER A 250 -3.45 -11.18 -1.18
CA SER A 250 -3.86 -10.05 -2.03
C SER A 250 -5.39 -9.94 -1.94
N PRO A 251 -5.92 -9.25 -0.93
CA PRO A 251 -7.36 -9.16 -0.72
C PRO A 251 -8.06 -8.43 -1.86
N TRP A 252 -9.33 -8.76 -2.08
CA TRP A 252 -10.21 -8.03 -2.98
C TRP A 252 -10.67 -6.74 -2.34
N ILE A 253 -10.39 -5.60 -2.95
CA ILE A 253 -10.90 -4.31 -2.49
C ILE A 253 -12.31 -4.12 -3.05
N VAL A 254 -13.31 -4.10 -2.16
CA VAL A 254 -14.72 -4.09 -2.51
C VAL A 254 -15.38 -2.73 -2.26
N GLY A 255 -14.77 -1.85 -1.48
CA GLY A 255 -15.30 -0.52 -1.25
C GLY A 255 -14.28 0.42 -0.62
N SER A 256 -14.45 1.72 -0.85
CA SER A 256 -13.68 2.78 -0.20
C SER A 256 -14.53 4.05 -0.13
N GLY A 257 -14.28 4.90 0.86
CA GLY A 257 -14.97 6.18 0.97
C GLY A 257 -14.77 6.87 2.31
N ARG A 258 -15.65 7.83 2.59
CA ARG A 258 -15.73 8.55 3.86
C ARG A 258 -17.16 8.53 4.39
N THR A 259 -17.35 8.30 5.69
CA THR A 259 -18.66 8.35 6.36
C THR A 259 -18.48 8.44 7.88
N SER A 260 -19.56 8.58 8.64
CA SER A 260 -19.49 8.61 10.11
C SER A 260 -19.18 7.24 10.70
N ARG A 261 -18.58 7.21 11.90
CA ARG A 261 -18.36 5.98 12.67
C ARG A 261 -19.62 5.14 12.82
N ASP A 262 -20.73 5.77 13.20
CA ASP A 262 -22.04 5.09 13.36
C ASP A 262 -22.47 4.37 12.08
N ASN A 263 -22.25 4.96 10.91
CA ASN A 263 -22.56 4.33 9.64
C ASN A 263 -21.64 3.14 9.36
N ILE A 264 -20.34 3.23 9.65
CA ILE A 264 -19.40 2.11 9.49
C ILE A 264 -19.79 0.93 10.38
N LEU A 265 -20.07 1.20 11.65
CA LEU A 265 -20.49 0.20 12.64
C LEU A 265 -21.81 -0.47 12.22
N ALA A 266 -22.77 0.32 11.72
CA ALA A 266 -24.04 -0.18 11.20
C ALA A 266 -23.93 -0.92 9.84
N GLY A 267 -22.76 -0.92 9.20
CA GLY A 267 -22.57 -1.50 7.86
C GLY A 267 -23.12 -0.65 6.71
N ASN A 268 -23.47 0.61 6.98
CA ASN A 268 -23.95 1.60 6.01
C ASN A 268 -22.77 2.27 5.30
N VAL A 269 -21.98 1.48 4.57
CA VAL A 269 -20.87 1.93 3.72
C VAL A 269 -21.32 2.07 2.26
N THR A 270 -20.45 2.62 1.41
CA THR A 270 -20.67 2.69 -0.04
C THR A 270 -20.99 1.30 -0.60
N ALA A 271 -21.81 1.26 -1.65
CA ALA A 271 -22.15 0.01 -2.32
C ALA A 271 -20.89 -0.79 -2.69
N LEU A 272 -20.83 -2.04 -2.21
CA LEU A 272 -19.67 -2.89 -2.40
C LEU A 272 -19.62 -3.46 -3.83
N ARG A 273 -18.47 -3.35 -4.49
CA ARG A 273 -18.16 -3.97 -5.78
C ARG A 273 -17.84 -5.45 -5.57
N LEU A 274 -18.88 -6.29 -5.48
CA LEU A 274 -18.70 -7.73 -5.31
C LEU A 274 -18.54 -8.49 -6.64
N ASN A 275 -18.77 -7.83 -7.77
CA ASN A 275 -18.53 -8.39 -9.11
C ASN A 275 -17.29 -7.74 -9.73
N GLY A 276 -16.25 -8.55 -9.92
CA GLY A 276 -14.95 -8.14 -10.42
C GLY A 276 -14.25 -7.06 -9.59
N PRO A 277 -14.21 -7.11 -8.24
CA PRO A 277 -13.28 -6.28 -7.48
C PRO A 277 -11.84 -6.66 -7.85
N MET A 278 -10.94 -5.68 -7.78
CA MET A 278 -9.52 -5.93 -7.99
C MET A 278 -8.83 -6.39 -6.72
N GLN A 279 -7.71 -7.08 -6.89
CA GLN A 279 -6.84 -7.47 -5.78
C GLN A 279 -5.71 -6.47 -5.59
N HIS A 280 -5.36 -6.22 -4.32
CA HIS A 280 -4.20 -5.42 -3.92
C HIS A 280 -3.58 -6.07 -2.70
N ASP A 281 -2.25 -6.15 -2.64
CA ASP A 281 -1.55 -6.45 -1.38
C ASP A 281 -1.16 -5.18 -0.62
N VAL A 282 -1.16 -4.02 -1.29
CA VAL A 282 -1.05 -2.70 -0.68
C VAL A 282 -2.21 -1.81 -1.12
N PHE A 283 -3.02 -1.33 -0.18
CA PHE A 283 -4.21 -0.51 -0.48
C PHE A 283 -4.20 0.79 0.33
N THR A 284 -4.59 1.89 -0.32
CA THR A 284 -4.66 3.20 0.33
C THR A 284 -5.95 3.34 1.12
N VAL A 285 -5.85 3.55 2.44
CA VAL A 285 -6.98 3.97 3.26
C VAL A 285 -7.08 5.51 3.21
N PRO A 286 -8.18 6.07 2.71
CA PRO A 286 -8.32 7.51 2.53
C PRO A 286 -8.32 8.25 3.87
N GLU A 287 -7.95 9.53 3.84
CA GLU A 287 -8.05 10.47 4.95
C GLU A 287 -9.48 10.72 5.43
N CYS A 288 -9.63 11.34 6.59
CA CYS A 288 -10.86 12.02 7.01
C CYS A 288 -11.02 13.41 6.35
N THR A 289 -12.23 13.92 6.29
CA THR A 289 -12.53 15.33 5.99
C THR A 289 -12.33 16.16 7.25
N THR A 290 -11.54 17.25 7.18
CA THR A 290 -11.30 18.14 8.32
C THR A 290 -12.16 19.40 8.30
N ASP A 291 -12.53 19.91 9.48
CA ASP A 291 -13.08 21.25 9.64
C ASP A 291 -11.98 22.35 9.58
N ALA A 292 -12.36 23.60 9.84
CA ALA A 292 -11.45 24.73 9.81
C ALA A 292 -10.37 24.70 10.92
N ASP A 293 -10.60 23.93 12.00
CA ASP A 293 -9.68 23.75 13.12
C ASP A 293 -8.79 22.50 12.91
N GLY A 294 -8.95 21.79 11.78
CA GLY A 294 -8.21 20.59 11.43
C GLY A 294 -8.75 19.32 12.08
N ALA A 295 -9.92 19.36 12.71
CA ALA A 295 -10.52 18.18 13.34
C ALA A 295 -11.29 17.35 12.31
N CYS A 296 -11.15 16.02 12.37
CA CYS A 296 -11.90 15.10 11.52
C CYS A 296 -13.41 15.19 11.79
N THR A 297 -14.19 15.35 10.72
CA THR A 297 -15.66 15.44 10.74
C THR A 297 -16.34 14.15 10.28
N ASP A 298 -15.59 13.29 9.59
CA ASP A 298 -15.96 11.93 9.18
C ASP A 298 -14.73 11.00 9.34
N LEU A 299 -14.85 9.76 8.87
CA LEU A 299 -13.76 8.77 8.86
C LEU A 299 -13.57 8.24 7.45
N GLY A 300 -12.32 8.14 7.00
CA GLY A 300 -11.97 7.42 5.79
C GLY A 300 -11.99 5.91 6.03
N TYR A 301 -12.34 5.12 5.01
CA TYR A 301 -12.30 3.67 5.14
C TYR A 301 -12.02 2.96 3.81
N VAL A 302 -11.54 1.72 3.95
CA VAL A 302 -11.49 0.70 2.89
C VAL A 302 -12.15 -0.57 3.40
N VAL A 303 -12.95 -1.20 2.55
CA VAL A 303 -13.52 -2.53 2.78
C VAL A 303 -12.82 -3.48 1.84
N PHE A 304 -12.17 -4.49 2.41
CA PHE A 304 -11.58 -5.58 1.64
C PHE A 304 -12.14 -6.93 2.06
N ARG A 305 -12.01 -7.91 1.19
CA ARG A 305 -12.34 -9.30 1.47
C ARG A 305 -11.20 -10.24 1.13
N LEU A 306 -11.09 -11.32 1.87
CA LEU A 306 -10.13 -12.39 1.63
C LEU A 306 -10.73 -13.74 2.02
N ASN A 307 -10.13 -14.81 1.53
CA ASN A 307 -10.39 -16.15 2.03
C ASN A 307 -9.26 -16.49 3.00
N ALA A 308 -9.60 -17.01 4.18
CA ALA A 308 -8.63 -17.46 5.16
C ALA A 308 -8.08 -18.86 4.78
N ASP A 309 -7.41 -18.97 3.63
CA ASP A 309 -6.93 -20.21 3.00
C ASP A 309 -5.42 -20.46 3.14
N ASN A 310 -4.71 -19.65 3.92
CA ASN A 310 -3.28 -19.72 4.13
C ASN A 310 -2.92 -19.67 5.64
N PRO A 311 -2.92 -20.82 6.34
CA PRO A 311 -2.61 -20.90 7.77
C PRO A 311 -1.30 -20.20 8.14
N GLY A 312 -1.34 -19.28 9.11
CA GLY A 312 -0.17 -18.50 9.48
C GLY A 312 -0.46 -17.33 10.43
N VAL A 313 0.57 -16.56 10.74
CA VAL A 313 0.45 -15.30 11.47
C VAL A 313 0.95 -14.17 10.59
N TRP A 314 0.02 -13.40 10.04
CA TRP A 314 0.26 -12.43 8.98
C TRP A 314 0.13 -11.00 9.49
N LEU A 315 1.13 -10.19 9.18
CA LEU A 315 1.15 -8.79 9.57
C LEU A 315 0.29 -7.96 8.59
N MET A 316 -0.53 -7.07 9.13
CA MET A 316 -1.11 -5.96 8.38
C MET A 316 -0.63 -4.65 9.00
N HIS A 317 -0.03 -3.77 8.21
CA HIS A 317 0.57 -2.55 8.72
C HIS A 317 0.55 -1.41 7.72
N CYS A 318 0.59 -0.19 8.22
CA CYS A 318 0.89 0.96 7.37
C CYS A 318 2.32 0.81 6.82
N HIS A 319 2.50 0.99 5.52
CA HIS A 319 3.78 0.83 4.85
C HIS A 319 4.60 2.12 4.81
N ILE A 320 4.16 3.17 5.50
CA ILE A 320 5.03 4.29 5.86
C ILE A 320 5.92 3.82 7.02
N ASP A 321 7.23 3.77 6.80
CA ASP A 321 8.20 3.08 7.69
C ASP A 321 8.08 3.54 9.14
N TRP A 322 7.97 4.85 9.37
CA TRP A 322 7.85 5.37 10.73
C TRP A 322 6.47 5.14 11.33
N HIS A 323 5.38 5.07 10.55
CA HIS A 323 4.09 4.67 11.11
C HIS A 323 4.13 3.22 11.58
N PHE A 324 4.77 2.33 10.81
CA PHE A 324 5.01 0.94 11.25
C PHE A 324 5.86 0.90 12.54
N VAL A 325 6.99 1.61 12.59
CA VAL A 325 7.86 1.67 13.78
C VAL A 325 7.16 2.27 14.99
N LEU A 326 6.21 3.18 14.78
CA LEU A 326 5.36 3.75 15.84
C LEU A 326 4.25 2.79 16.30
N GLY A 327 4.17 1.58 15.76
CA GLY A 327 3.25 0.53 16.19
C GLY A 327 1.93 0.48 15.42
N LEU A 328 1.82 1.14 14.25
CA LEU A 328 0.63 1.12 13.40
C LEU A 328 0.52 -0.19 12.60
N ALA A 329 0.27 -1.28 13.33
CA ALA A 329 0.26 -2.63 12.80
C ALA A 329 -0.56 -3.58 13.67
N MET A 330 -0.98 -4.68 13.06
CA MET A 330 -1.76 -5.74 13.67
C MET A 330 -1.44 -7.11 13.08
N LEU A 331 -1.88 -8.18 13.76
CA LEU A 331 -1.66 -9.56 13.34
C LEU A 331 -3.00 -10.25 13.01
N PHE A 332 -3.08 -10.85 11.84
CA PHE A 332 -4.07 -11.89 11.56
C PHE A 332 -3.48 -13.24 11.96
N VAL A 333 -4.10 -13.92 12.92
CA VAL A 333 -3.80 -15.30 13.26
C VAL A 333 -4.79 -16.18 12.51
N GLU A 334 -4.34 -16.75 11.41
CA GLU A 334 -5.15 -17.48 10.47
C GLU A 334 -5.03 -18.99 10.69
N ALA A 335 -6.19 -19.63 10.86
CA ALA A 335 -6.28 -21.08 11.06
C ALA A 335 -5.41 -21.58 12.22
N GLU A 336 -5.51 -20.95 13.40
CA GLU A 336 -4.72 -21.32 14.59
C GLU A 336 -4.86 -22.81 14.97
N ASP A 337 -6.00 -23.43 14.68
CA ASP A 337 -6.25 -24.85 14.87
C ASP A 337 -5.34 -25.71 14.00
N VAL A 338 -5.19 -25.35 12.72
CA VAL A 338 -4.26 -26.01 11.80
C VAL A 338 -2.82 -25.84 12.28
N LEU A 339 -2.43 -24.63 12.67
CA LEU A 339 -1.08 -24.35 13.18
C LEU A 339 -0.75 -25.16 14.44
N ARG A 340 -1.73 -25.34 15.33
CA ARG A 340 -1.58 -26.12 16.57
C ARG A 340 -1.50 -27.62 16.30
N ASP A 341 -2.27 -28.11 15.32
CA ASP A 341 -2.26 -29.53 14.93
C ASP A 341 -0.95 -29.92 14.22
N GLU A 342 -0.41 -29.03 13.38
CA GLU A 342 0.89 -29.22 12.73
C GLU A 342 2.07 -29.10 13.71
N GLY A 343 1.94 -28.19 14.68
CA GLY A 343 2.95 -27.95 15.71
C GLY A 343 4.28 -27.44 15.14
N LEU A 344 5.33 -27.47 15.97
CA LEU A 344 6.66 -27.00 15.54
C LEU A 344 7.33 -27.92 14.51
N GLY A 345 6.85 -29.14 14.34
CA GLY A 345 7.38 -30.11 13.37
C GLY A 345 7.23 -29.70 11.91
N ALA A 346 6.34 -28.74 11.62
CA ALA A 346 6.20 -28.15 10.29
C ALA A 346 7.37 -27.23 9.90
N PHE A 347 8.16 -26.75 10.86
CA PHE A 347 9.27 -25.83 10.61
C PHE A 347 10.61 -26.56 10.54
N SER A 348 11.55 -26.02 9.76
CA SER A 348 12.89 -26.58 9.72
C SER A 348 13.58 -26.44 11.08
N ASN A 349 14.23 -27.50 11.55
CA ASN A 349 15.01 -27.48 12.80
C ASN A 349 16.06 -26.37 12.82
N ASN A 350 16.62 -26.01 11.67
CA ASN A 350 17.58 -24.90 11.58
C ASN A 350 16.93 -23.55 11.91
N MET A 351 15.72 -23.28 11.41
CA MET A 351 14.99 -22.05 11.72
C MET A 351 14.73 -21.93 13.24
N LEU A 352 14.25 -23.00 13.86
CA LEU A 352 13.90 -23.03 15.28
C LEU A 352 15.13 -22.89 16.18
N LEU A 353 16.22 -23.59 15.85
CA LEU A 353 17.42 -23.67 16.70
C LEU A 353 18.41 -22.53 16.49
N SER A 354 18.54 -21.98 15.27
CA SER A 354 19.59 -20.99 14.97
C SER A 354 19.16 -19.53 15.10
N VAL A 355 17.86 -19.24 15.00
CA VAL A 355 17.36 -17.84 14.96
C VAL A 355 16.83 -17.40 16.32
N CYS A 356 16.03 -18.24 16.99
CA CYS A 356 15.27 -17.79 18.15
C CYS A 356 15.96 -18.04 19.50
N ASN A 357 17.18 -18.61 19.53
CA ASN A 357 18.01 -18.83 20.72
C ASN A 357 17.24 -19.33 21.97
N GLY A 358 16.12 -20.04 21.73
CA GLY A 358 15.07 -20.33 22.70
C GLY A 358 14.94 -21.82 22.94
N ASN A 359 14.43 -22.19 24.11
CA ASN A 359 14.20 -23.57 24.51
C ASN A 359 12.92 -24.10 23.81
N PHE A 360 12.99 -24.33 22.50
CA PHE A 360 11.91 -25.02 21.77
C PHE A 360 12.03 -26.53 22.04
N THR A 361 11.11 -27.09 22.80
CA THR A 361 10.90 -28.54 22.85
C THR A 361 10.14 -28.95 21.60
N LEU A 362 10.84 -29.61 20.67
CA LEU A 362 10.29 -30.26 19.48
C LEU A 362 9.40 -31.46 19.85
#